data_AF-A0A819V9U3-F1
#
_entry.id   AF-A0A819V9U3-F1
#
_cell.length_a   1.000
_cell.length_b   1.000
_cell.length_c   1.000
_cell.angle_alpha   90.00
_cell.angle_beta   90.00
_cell.angle_gamma   90.00
#
_symmetry.space_group_name_H-M   'P 1'
#
loop_
_entity.id
_entity.type
_entity.pdbx_description
1 polymer ?
#
loop_
_entity_poly.entity_id
_entity_poly.type
_entity_poly.pdbx_seq_one_letter_code
_entity_poly.pdbx_strand_id
1 'polypeptide(L)'
;REYLILEMCSSYKSNEVFWTIEQFPKLIGHTKTWNTFNTSDLRDGKRKAETVSDDLFLRQFIYGTWHSLFASELIIKRRHNMIILSGLVIRTIHPRRMYFLIGYTEEILSALLKTPVKMEIQTIDSKDDVIFTYW
;
A
#
# COMPACT_ATOMS: atom_id res chain seq x y z
N ARG A 1 -4.96 14.56 20.28
CA ARG A 1 -5.95 14.72 19.18
C ARG A 1 -5.47 13.86 18.01
N GLU A 2 -5.22 12.56 18.19
CA GLU A 2 -6.13 11.45 18.55
C GLU A 2 -6.95 10.93 17.35
N TYR A 3 -6.61 9.68 16.99
CA TYR A 3 -7.37 8.63 16.30
C TYR A 3 -7.35 8.53 14.77
N LEU A 4 -7.32 7.26 14.33
CA LEU A 4 -7.20 6.70 12.97
C LEU A 4 -5.72 6.64 12.50
N ILE A 5 -4.94 5.58 12.76
CA ILE A 5 -5.14 4.18 12.38
C ILE A 5 -4.49 3.32 13.48
N LEU A 6 -5.31 2.84 14.42
CA LEU A 6 -4.97 1.79 15.38
C LEU A 6 -6.11 0.78 15.32
N GLU A 7 -6.15 -0.02 14.25
CA GLU A 7 -6.89 -1.27 14.29
C GLU A 7 -5.90 -2.44 14.23
N MET A 8 -5.87 -3.14 15.37
CA MET A 8 -5.67 -4.57 15.56
C MET A 8 -5.00 -5.35 14.43
N CYS A 9 -3.77 -5.79 14.68
CA CYS A 9 -3.35 -7.14 14.30
C CYS A 9 -3.24 -7.98 15.58
N SER A 10 -4.38 -8.19 16.23
CA SER A 10 -4.58 -9.33 17.14
C SER A 10 -5.39 -10.34 16.36
N SER A 11 -4.87 -11.56 16.25
CA SER A 11 -5.45 -12.71 15.53
C SER A 11 -5.01 -12.88 14.06
N TYR A 12 -3.78 -13.34 13.85
CA TYR A 12 -3.49 -14.37 12.83
C TYR A 12 -2.55 -15.40 13.45
N LYS A 13 -2.97 -16.66 13.36
CA LYS A 13 -2.41 -17.84 14.02
C LYS A 13 -1.22 -18.42 13.23
N SER A 14 -0.28 -17.57 12.84
CA SER A 14 0.97 -17.93 12.17
C SER A 14 2.07 -17.02 12.71
N ASN A 15 3.12 -17.61 13.25
CA ASN A 15 4.26 -16.97 13.93
C ASN A 15 5.16 -16.11 13.02
N GLU A 16 4.63 -15.64 11.90
CA GLU A 16 5.36 -15.04 10.80
C GLU A 16 5.02 -13.56 10.70
N VAL A 17 6.00 -12.70 10.96
CA VAL A 17 5.80 -11.25 10.98
C VAL A 17 6.62 -10.59 9.87
N PHE A 18 5.96 -9.73 9.12
CA PHE A 18 6.58 -8.90 8.10
C PHE A 18 7.33 -7.73 8.75
N TRP A 19 8.47 -7.33 8.19
CA TRP A 19 9.36 -6.29 8.75
C TRP A 19 8.63 -4.99 9.16
N THR A 20 7.71 -4.54 8.30
CA THR A 20 6.91 -3.32 8.52
C THR A 20 5.90 -3.44 9.66
N ILE A 21 5.42 -4.64 9.96
CA ILE A 21 4.37 -4.90 10.98
C ILE A 21 4.99 -5.13 12.37
N GLU A 22 6.24 -5.58 12.43
CA GLU A 22 6.92 -5.95 13.68
C GLU A 22 7.35 -4.74 14.53
N GLN A 23 7.45 -3.55 13.95
CA GLN A 23 8.04 -2.38 14.60
C GLN A 23 7.00 -1.47 15.26
N PHE A 24 7.31 -1.05 16.49
CA PHE A 24 6.49 -0.10 17.24
C PHE A 24 6.31 1.23 16.49
N PRO A 25 5.15 1.91 16.63
CA PRO A 25 4.90 3.20 15.96
C PRO A 25 5.94 4.28 16.26
N LYS A 26 6.58 4.26 17.43
CA LYS A 26 7.63 5.21 17.82
C LYS A 26 8.89 5.11 16.96
N LEU A 27 9.10 4.00 16.26
CA LEU A 27 10.28 3.76 15.42
C LEU A 27 10.13 4.30 13.97
N ILE A 28 8.99 4.92 13.65
CA ILE A 28 8.78 5.61 12.37
C ILE A 28 9.76 6.80 12.27
N GLY A 29 10.51 6.86 11.18
CA GLY A 29 11.57 7.85 10.94
C GLY A 29 12.97 7.40 11.39
N HIS A 30 13.09 6.28 12.12
CA HIS A 30 14.37 5.70 12.54
C HIS A 30 14.69 4.42 11.79
N THR A 31 13.88 3.37 12.00
CA THR A 31 14.05 2.06 11.36
C THR A 31 12.97 1.83 10.30
N LYS A 32 11.74 2.33 10.54
CA LYS A 32 10.61 2.25 9.61
C LYS A 32 10.37 3.58 8.92
N THR A 33 9.99 3.54 7.64
CA THR A 33 9.60 4.72 6.87
C THR A 33 8.07 4.80 6.73
N TRP A 34 7.57 5.85 6.06
CA TRP A 34 6.15 6.03 5.75
C TRP A 34 5.68 5.16 4.56
N ASN A 35 4.42 4.75 4.61
CA ASN A 35 3.75 4.01 3.54
C ASN A 35 3.10 4.92 2.48
N THR A 36 3.07 6.23 2.73
CA THR A 36 2.61 7.23 1.77
C THR A 36 3.63 8.36 1.71
N PHE A 37 4.00 8.76 0.50
CA PHE A 37 4.92 9.85 0.23
C PHE A 37 4.19 10.91 -0.58
N ASN A 38 4.00 12.08 0.01
CA ASN A 38 3.34 13.23 -0.60
C ASN A 38 3.99 14.54 -0.11
N THR A 39 3.55 15.66 -0.67
CA THR A 39 3.98 17.00 -0.24
C THR A 39 2.93 17.71 0.61
N SER A 40 1.78 17.08 0.87
CA SER A 40 0.67 17.74 1.56
C SER A 40 1.00 18.02 3.02
N ASP A 41 1.77 17.15 3.68
CA ASP A 41 2.10 17.28 5.11
C ASP A 41 3.29 18.21 5.41
N LEU A 42 3.95 18.73 4.37
CA LEU A 42 4.99 19.75 4.53
C LEU A 42 4.40 21.04 5.14
N ARG A 43 5.28 21.88 5.68
CA ARG A 43 4.91 23.23 6.11
C ARG A 43 4.32 23.97 4.90
N ASP A 44 3.12 24.52 5.07
CA ASP A 44 2.32 25.16 4.02
C ASP A 44 1.87 24.25 2.87
N GLY A 45 1.92 22.92 3.07
CA GLY A 45 1.36 21.94 2.15
C GLY A 45 -0.15 22.06 2.02
N LYS A 46 -0.65 21.94 0.78
CA LYS A 46 -2.06 22.12 0.44
C LYS A 46 -2.78 20.76 0.40
N ARG A 47 -4.12 20.81 0.49
CA ARG A 47 -5.02 19.65 0.26
C ARG A 47 -4.75 18.42 1.14
N LYS A 48 -4.39 18.62 2.42
CA LYS A 48 -4.12 17.52 3.37
C LYS A 48 -5.29 16.55 3.51
N ALA A 49 -6.49 17.06 3.78
CA ALA A 49 -7.68 16.24 3.98
C ALA A 49 -8.05 15.41 2.74
N GLU A 50 -8.02 16.03 1.56
CA GLU A 50 -8.31 15.35 0.29
C GLU A 50 -7.28 14.26 -0.01
N THR A 51 -5.98 14.56 0.19
CA THR A 51 -4.89 13.60 -0.03
C THR A 51 -5.04 12.36 0.86
N VAL A 52 -5.42 12.57 2.13
CA VAL A 52 -5.67 11.47 3.07
C VAL A 52 -6.92 10.67 2.67
N SER A 53 -8.00 11.34 2.25
CA SER A 53 -9.22 10.67 1.79
C SER A 53 -8.94 9.79 0.55
N ASP A 54 -8.18 10.32 -0.41
CA ASP A 54 -7.77 9.59 -1.61
C ASP A 54 -6.90 8.37 -1.23
N ASP A 55 -5.97 8.52 -0.28
CA ASP A 55 -5.12 7.42 0.19
C ASP A 55 -5.91 6.30 0.86
N LEU A 56 -6.89 6.65 1.70
CA LEU A 56 -7.75 5.67 2.36
C LEU A 56 -8.62 4.94 1.34
N PHE A 57 -9.19 5.67 0.37
CA PHE A 57 -9.96 5.09 -0.71
C PHE A 57 -9.11 4.12 -1.55
N LEU A 58 -7.90 4.53 -1.96
CA LEU A 58 -6.99 3.68 -2.73
C LEU A 58 -6.63 2.39 -1.99
N ARG A 59 -6.39 2.47 -0.67
CA ARG A 59 -6.09 1.28 0.15
C ARG A 59 -7.29 0.32 0.20
N GLN A 60 -8.49 0.83 0.40
CA GLN A 60 -9.71 0.01 0.42
C GLN A 60 -10.00 -0.60 -0.95
N PHE A 61 -9.82 0.18 -2.02
CA PHE A 61 -10.02 -0.27 -3.39
C PHE A 61 -9.06 -1.40 -3.75
N ILE A 62 -7.76 -1.24 -3.46
CA ILE A 62 -6.76 -2.28 -3.72
C ILE A 62 -7.02 -3.51 -2.85
N TYR A 63 -7.35 -3.35 -1.57
CA TYR A 63 -7.69 -4.48 -0.70
C TYR A 63 -8.89 -5.30 -1.23
N GLY A 64 -9.91 -4.62 -1.78
CA GLY A 64 -11.07 -5.28 -2.36
C GLY A 64 -10.80 -5.91 -3.74
N THR A 65 -10.05 -5.25 -4.61
CA THR A 65 -9.81 -5.72 -5.99
C THR A 65 -8.70 -6.76 -6.08
N TRP A 66 -7.65 -6.62 -5.27
CA TRP A 66 -6.49 -7.51 -5.22
C TRP A 66 -6.56 -8.45 -4.02
N HIS A 67 -7.64 -9.24 -3.95
CA HIS A 67 -7.92 -10.09 -2.79
C HIS A 67 -6.78 -11.09 -2.53
N SER A 68 -6.17 -11.01 -1.35
CA SER A 68 -5.09 -11.93 -0.91
C SER A 68 -3.90 -12.07 -1.88
N LEU A 69 -3.71 -11.13 -2.81
CA LEU A 69 -2.58 -11.14 -3.76
C LEU A 69 -1.39 -10.36 -3.23
N PHE A 70 -1.62 -9.29 -2.47
CA PHE A 70 -0.57 -8.50 -1.87
C PHE A 70 0.04 -9.21 -0.65
N ALA A 71 1.36 -9.39 -0.68
CA ALA A 71 2.14 -9.91 0.44
C ALA A 71 2.46 -8.81 1.47
N SER A 72 2.54 -7.56 1.02
CA SER A 72 2.90 -6.40 1.84
C SER A 72 1.80 -5.33 1.85
N GLU A 73 1.90 -4.38 2.78
CA GLU A 73 1.09 -3.16 2.72
C GLU A 73 1.37 -2.35 1.45
N LEU A 74 0.36 -1.64 0.95
CA LEU A 74 0.45 -0.78 -0.22
C LEU A 74 1.29 0.47 0.08
N ILE A 75 2.27 0.74 -0.78
CA ILE A 75 3.08 1.96 -0.75
C ILE A 75 2.53 2.93 -1.80
N ILE A 76 2.17 4.12 -1.37
CA ILE A 76 1.62 5.16 -2.25
C ILE A 76 2.67 6.25 -2.42
N LYS A 77 3.04 6.59 -3.66
CA LYS A 77 3.98 7.66 -3.95
C LYS A 77 3.29 8.67 -4.86
N ARG A 78 3.25 9.94 -4.45
CA ARG A 78 2.77 11.03 -5.30
C ARG A 78 3.96 11.78 -5.88
N ARG A 79 4.10 11.75 -7.20
CA ARG A 79 5.09 12.54 -7.95
C ARG A 79 4.35 13.55 -8.79
N HIS A 80 4.31 14.79 -8.31
CA HIS A 80 3.50 15.85 -8.92
C HIS A 80 2.04 15.38 -9.11
N ASN A 81 1.51 15.40 -10.33
CA ASN A 81 0.16 14.94 -10.65
C ASN A 81 0.09 13.43 -10.94
N MET A 82 1.10 12.63 -10.63
CA MET A 82 1.05 11.18 -10.85
C MET A 82 1.00 10.45 -9.51
N ILE A 83 0.08 9.50 -9.41
CA ILE A 83 -0.01 8.59 -8.26
C ILE A 83 0.61 7.26 -8.68
N ILE A 84 1.65 6.85 -7.98
CA ILE A 84 2.32 5.57 -8.19
C ILE A 84 1.94 4.65 -7.02
N LEU A 85 1.29 3.55 -7.34
CA LEU A 85 0.92 2.49 -6.40
C LEU A 85 1.99 1.40 -6.48
N SER A 86 2.75 1.20 -5.42
CA SER A 86 3.80 0.19 -5.35
C SER A 86 3.49 -0.88 -4.31
N GLY A 87 3.83 -2.13 -4.58
CA GLY A 87 3.82 -3.17 -3.56
C GLY A 87 4.23 -4.55 -4.07
N LEU A 88 4.29 -5.49 -3.12
CA LEU A 88 4.74 -6.86 -3.37
C LEU A 88 3.54 -7.79 -3.55
N VAL A 89 3.56 -8.56 -4.65
CA VAL A 89 2.45 -9.44 -5.04
C VAL A 89 2.94 -10.88 -5.19
N ILE A 90 2.14 -11.83 -4.70
CA ILE A 90 2.40 -13.27 -4.79
C ILE A 90 2.00 -13.77 -6.18
N ARG A 91 2.82 -14.64 -6.78
CA ARG A 91 2.58 -15.25 -8.10
C ARG A 91 1.54 -16.40 -8.06
N THR A 92 0.38 -16.18 -7.44
CA THR A 92 -0.69 -17.20 -7.38
C THR A 92 -1.56 -17.27 -8.63
N ILE A 93 -1.69 -16.16 -9.37
CA ILE A 93 -2.52 -16.06 -10.57
C ILE A 93 -1.70 -16.07 -11.86
N HIS A 94 -2.33 -16.54 -12.94
CA HIS A 94 -1.71 -16.54 -14.27
C HIS A 94 -1.32 -15.10 -14.71
N PRO A 95 -0.13 -14.88 -15.30
CA PRO A 95 0.38 -13.55 -15.66
C PRO A 95 -0.60 -12.72 -16.50
N ARG A 96 -1.33 -13.34 -17.44
CA ARG A 96 -2.35 -12.65 -18.24
C ARG A 96 -3.44 -11.98 -17.39
N ARG A 97 -3.92 -12.63 -16.32
CA ARG A 97 -4.92 -12.04 -15.42
C ARG A 97 -4.31 -10.93 -14.58
N MET A 98 -3.05 -11.08 -14.20
CA MET A 98 -2.28 -10.05 -13.50
C MET A 98 -2.20 -8.76 -14.34
N TYR A 99 -1.75 -8.85 -15.59
CA TYR A 99 -1.67 -7.69 -16.48
C TYR A 99 -3.03 -7.06 -16.77
N PHE A 100 -4.10 -7.87 -16.85
CA PHE A 100 -5.46 -7.36 -16.95
C PHE A 100 -5.85 -6.55 -15.70
N LEU A 101 -5.60 -7.08 -14.50
CA LEU A 101 -5.89 -6.38 -13.25
C LEU A 101 -5.12 -5.06 -13.13
N ILE A 102 -3.84 -5.05 -13.55
CA ILE A 102 -3.02 -3.85 -13.60
C ILE A 102 -3.69 -2.78 -14.47
N GLY A 103 -3.97 -3.08 -15.74
CA GLY A 103 -4.62 -2.12 -16.64
C GLY A 103 -6.01 -1.70 -16.17
N TYR A 104 -6.80 -2.63 -15.63
CA TYR A 104 -8.11 -2.34 -15.04
C TYR A 104 -8.00 -1.30 -13.91
N THR A 105 -7.05 -1.48 -13.00
CA THR A 105 -6.87 -0.54 -11.89
C THR A 105 -6.32 0.81 -12.32
N GLU A 106 -5.35 0.83 -13.25
CA GLU A 106 -4.79 2.08 -13.77
C GLU A 106 -5.85 2.93 -14.47
N GLU A 107 -6.68 2.33 -15.32
CA GLU A 107 -7.72 3.04 -16.08
C GLU A 107 -8.86 3.54 -15.17
N ILE A 108 -9.39 2.68 -14.29
CA ILE A 108 -10.51 3.08 -13.42
C ILE A 108 -10.10 4.15 -12.43
N LEU A 109 -8.93 4.01 -11.80
CA LEU A 109 -8.47 4.99 -10.83
C LEU A 109 -8.10 6.31 -11.51
N SER A 110 -7.53 6.26 -12.72
CA SER A 110 -7.25 7.47 -13.49
C SER A 110 -8.54 8.20 -13.89
N ALA A 111 -9.58 7.46 -14.28
CA ALA A 111 -10.89 8.02 -14.63
C ALA A 111 -11.62 8.63 -13.42
N LEU A 112 -11.50 8.02 -12.23
CA LEU A 112 -12.16 8.46 -11.00
C LEU A 112 -11.47 9.68 -10.38
N LEU A 113 -10.14 9.62 -10.21
CA LEU A 113 -9.35 10.66 -9.53
C LEU A 113 -8.89 11.79 -10.48
N LYS A 114 -9.20 11.68 -11.78
CA LYS A 114 -8.81 12.63 -12.85
C LYS A 114 -7.30 12.88 -12.91
N THR A 115 -6.53 11.88 -12.50
CA THR A 115 -5.10 11.96 -12.26
C THR A 115 -4.46 10.68 -12.80
N PRO A 116 -3.37 10.72 -13.56
CA PRO A 116 -2.73 9.49 -14.03
C PRO A 116 -2.25 8.63 -12.85
N VAL A 117 -2.71 7.38 -12.84
CA VAL A 117 -2.32 6.36 -11.85
C VAL A 117 -1.46 5.31 -12.54
N LYS A 118 -0.33 4.99 -11.93
CA LYS A 118 0.58 3.94 -12.40
C LYS A 118 0.80 2.90 -11.31
N MET A 119 0.81 1.64 -11.70
CA MET A 119 1.02 0.53 -10.79
C MET A 119 2.42 -0.08 -11.00
N GLU A 120 3.20 -0.13 -9.92
CA GLU A 120 4.54 -0.69 -9.87
C GLU A 120 4.52 -1.92 -8.95
N ILE A 121 4.23 -3.08 -9.53
CA ILE A 121 4.21 -4.35 -8.80
C ILE A 121 5.54 -5.06 -8.93
N GLN A 122 6.04 -5.55 -7.80
CA GLN A 122 7.11 -6.52 -7.75
C GLN A 122 6.54 -7.88 -7.34
N THR A 123 6.92 -8.93 -8.07
CA THR A 123 6.38 -10.28 -7.86
C THR A 123 7.32 -11.14 -7.03
N ILE A 124 6.74 -11.99 -6.18
CA ILE A 124 7.43 -12.89 -5.26
C ILE A 124 6.84 -14.29 -5.39
N ASP A 125 7.64 -15.33 -5.17
CA ASP A 125 7.20 -16.71 -5.29
C ASP A 125 6.40 -17.18 -4.07
N SER A 126 6.91 -16.98 -2.85
CA SER A 126 6.18 -17.27 -1.61
C SER A 126 6.02 -16.04 -0.73
N LYS A 127 5.03 -16.08 0.19
CA LYS A 127 4.94 -15.08 1.25
C LYS A 127 6.14 -15.18 2.22
N ASP A 128 6.74 -16.36 2.29
CA ASP A 128 7.87 -16.66 3.19
C ASP A 128 9.11 -15.85 2.87
N ASP A 129 9.29 -15.48 1.60
CA ASP A 129 10.41 -14.69 1.11
C ASP A 129 10.45 -13.27 1.69
N VAL A 130 9.37 -12.83 2.34
CA VAL A 130 9.27 -11.50 2.96
C VAL A 130 9.11 -11.53 4.47
N ILE A 131 9.17 -12.71 5.07
CA ILE A 131 9.22 -12.87 6.51
C ILE A 131 10.61 -12.44 6.99
N PHE A 132 10.63 -11.57 7.99
CA PHE A 132 11.90 -11.13 8.58
C PHE A 132 12.28 -11.95 9.81
N THR A 133 11.32 -12.19 10.69
CA THR A 133 11.51 -12.90 11.95
C THR A 133 10.39 -13.90 12.16
N TYR A 134 10.74 -15.05 12.72
CA TYR A 134 9.81 -16.05 13.23
C TYR A 134 9.78 -15.93 14.76
N TRP A 135 8.59 -15.89 15.36
CA TRP A 135 8.40 -15.82 16.81
C TRP A 135 7.88 -17.13 17.43
#